data_AF-A0A2P8QYA4-F1
#
_entry.id   AF-A0A2P8QYA4-F1
#
_cell.length_a   1.000
_cell.length_b   1.000
_cell.length_c   1.000
_cell.angle_alpha   90.00
_cell.angle_beta   90.00
_cell.angle_gamma   90.00
#
_symmetry.space_group_name_H-M   'P 1'
#
loop_
_entity.id
_entity.type
_entity.pdbx_description
1 polymer ?
#
loop_
_entity_poly.entity_id
_entity_poly.type
_entity_poly.pdbx_seq_one_letter_code
_entity_poly.pdbx_strand_id
1 'polypeptide(L)' 'ININTASKEELMSIKGVGEKTAEYIIDYRKDKKFEKIEDIKNIKGIGDKKFEVIKDDITISGKTITKNKDNNKDSSNKR' A
#
# COMPACT_ATOMS: atom_id res chain seq x y z
N ILE A 1 -5.52 1.58 -0.31
CA ILE A 1 -4.37 2.06 0.49
C ILE A 1 -3.13 1.24 0.12
N ASN A 2 -2.04 1.89 -0.30
CA ASN A 2 -0.85 1.17 -0.72
C ASN A 2 -0.01 0.75 0.49
N ILE A 3 0.01 -0.54 0.83
CA ILE A 3 0.67 -1.03 2.05
C ILE A 3 2.20 -0.86 2.04
N ASN A 4 2.80 -0.77 0.85
CA ASN A 4 4.23 -0.52 0.72
C ASN A 4 4.61 0.95 0.99
N THR A 5 3.70 1.90 0.77
CA THR A 5 3.98 3.34 0.90
C THR A 5 3.15 4.06 1.96
N ALA A 6 2.10 3.42 2.48
CA ALA A 6 1.15 4.02 3.41
C ALA A 6 1.80 4.36 4.76
N SER A 7 1.27 5.39 5.40
CA SER A 7 1.64 5.81 6.74
C SER A 7 0.98 4.93 7.82
N LYS A 8 1.49 4.95 9.05
CA LYS A 8 0.90 4.19 10.18
C LYS A 8 -0.58 4.52 10.35
N GLU A 9 -0.94 5.80 10.27
CA GLU A 9 -2.31 6.30 10.39
C GLU A 9 -3.23 5.81 9.27
N GLU A 10 -2.76 5.81 8.01
CA GLU A 10 -3.53 5.30 6.88
C GLU A 10 -3.80 3.80 7.03
N LEU A 11 -2.82 3.04 7.50
CA LEU A 11 -3.00 1.63 7.80
C LEU A 11 -4.00 1.42 8.94
N MET A 12 -3.96 2.23 10.00
CA MET A 12 -4.92 2.18 11.10
C MET A 12 -6.34 2.61 10.71
N SER A 13 -6.49 3.39 9.63
CA SER A 13 -7.81 3.74 9.08
C SER A 13 -8.52 2.55 8.44
N ILE A 14 -7.81 1.46 8.17
CA ILE A 14 -8.37 0.25 7.59
C ILE A 14 -9.15 -0.53 8.66
N LYS A 15 -10.38 -0.92 8.33
CA LYS A 15 -11.27 -1.61 9.27
C LYS A 15 -10.69 -2.98 9.65
N GLY A 16 -10.27 -3.12 10.91
CA GLY A 16 -9.68 -4.36 11.43
C GLY A 16 -8.15 -4.33 11.55
N VAL A 17 -7.49 -3.25 11.12
CA VAL A 17 -6.07 -2.98 11.38
C VAL A 17 -5.98 -2.06 12.61
N GLY A 18 -5.32 -2.55 13.66
CA GLY A 18 -5.05 -1.75 14.86
C GLY A 18 -3.63 -1.21 14.87
N GLU A 19 -3.29 -0.43 15.89
CA GLU A 19 -1.96 0.19 16.06
C GLU A 19 -0.81 -0.81 15.97
N LYS A 20 -0.88 -1.91 16.74
CA LYS A 20 0.12 -2.99 16.70
C LYS A 20 0.25 -3.60 15.31
N THR A 21 -0.87 -3.79 14.63
CA THR A 21 -0.89 -4.39 13.29
C THR A 21 -0.25 -3.46 12.26
N ALA A 22 -0.53 -2.16 12.34
CA ALA A 22 0.10 -1.14 11.50
C ALA A 22 1.62 -1.09 11.73
N GLU A 23 2.09 -1.20 12.97
CA GLU A 23 3.52 -1.29 13.28
C GLU A 23 4.15 -2.53 12.64
N TYR A 24 3.53 -3.70 12.79
CA TYR A 24 4.05 -4.91 12.16
C TYR A 24 4.08 -4.83 10.62
N ILE A 25 3.13 -4.14 9.98
CA ILE A 25 3.18 -3.86 8.53
C ILE A 25 4.40 -3.01 8.18
N ILE A 26 4.66 -1.97 8.97
CA ILE A 26 5.80 -1.07 8.76
C ILE A 26 7.12 -1.80 8.99
N ASP A 27 7.21 -2.65 9.99
CA ASP A 27 8.42 -3.44 10.25
C ASP A 27 8.63 -4.50 9.17
N TYR A 28 7.56 -5.20 8.77
CA TYR A 28 7.66 -6.21 7.69
C TYR A 28 8.22 -5.59 6.41
N ARG A 29 7.74 -4.41 5.99
CA ARG A 29 8.24 -3.74 4.77
C ARG A 29 9.67 -3.18 4.87
N LYS A 30 10.21 -2.99 6.08
CA LYS A 30 11.63 -2.59 6.25
C LYS A 30 12.55 -3.72 5.81
N ASP A 31 12.18 -4.96 6.14
CA ASP A 31 12.95 -6.15 5.77
C ASP A 31 12.53 -6.70 4.39
N LYS A 32 11.23 -6.76 4.11
CA LYS A 32 10.66 -7.37 2.90
C LYS A 32 9.42 -6.63 2.41
N LYS A 33 9.46 -6.13 1.18
CA LYS A 33 8.29 -5.49 0.55
C LYS A 33 7.17 -6.50 0.30
N PHE A 34 5.93 -6.01 0.33
CA PHE A 34 4.76 -6.82 0.00
C PHE A 34 4.67 -6.99 -1.51
N GLU A 35 4.81 -8.23 -1.99
CA GLU A 35 4.71 -8.59 -3.41
C GLU A 35 3.30 -9.05 -3.78
N LYS A 36 2.55 -9.55 -2.78
CA LYS A 36 1.15 -9.95 -2.89
C LYS A 36 0.34 -9.29 -1.78
N ILE A 37 -0.95 -9.08 -2.05
CA ILE A 37 -1.88 -8.59 -1.02
C ILE A 37 -1.92 -9.60 0.13
N GLU A 38 -1.87 -10.89 -0.21
CA GLU A 38 -1.84 -12.03 0.71
C GLU A 38 -0.65 -12.03 1.67
N ASP A 39 0.48 -11.40 1.33
CA ASP A 39 1.64 -11.32 2.22
C ASP A 39 1.32 -10.61 3.53
N ILE A 40 0.29 -9.76 3.53
CA ILE A 40 -0.21 -9.10 4.74
C ILE A 40 -0.74 -10.10 5.78
N LYS A 41 -1.11 -11.31 5.38
CA LYS A 41 -1.49 -12.41 6.30
C LYS A 41 -0.31 -12.96 7.10
N ASN A 42 0.92 -12.75 6.64
CA ASN A 42 2.12 -13.16 7.40
C ASN A 42 2.36 -12.28 8.63
N ILE A 43 1.60 -11.18 8.75
CA ILE A 43 1.73 -10.20 9.82
C ILE A 43 0.99 -10.66 11.05
N LYS A 44 1.66 -10.62 12.19
CA LYS A 44 1.08 -11.01 13.47
C LYS A 44 -0.14 -10.13 13.79
N GLY A 45 -1.30 -10.77 13.89
CA GLY A 45 -2.57 -10.10 14.18
C GLY A 45 -3.48 -9.88 12.97
N ILE A 46 -3.06 -10.22 11.75
CA ILE A 46 -3.92 -10.34 10.57
C ILE A 46 -4.15 -11.83 10.29
N GLY A 47 -5.36 -12.30 10.55
CA GLY A 47 -5.81 -13.63 10.13
C GLY A 47 -6.74 -13.54 8.92
N ASP A 48 -7.19 -14.68 8.41
CA ASP A 48 -8.03 -14.77 7.21
C ASP A 48 -9.27 -13.89 7.27
N LYS A 49 -9.96 -13.86 8.42
CA LYS A 49 -11.15 -13.03 8.62
C LYS A 49 -10.88 -11.54 8.45
N LYS A 50 -9.74 -11.07 8.95
CA LYS A 50 -9.36 -9.65 8.81
C LYS A 50 -8.91 -9.37 7.39
N PHE A 51 -8.09 -10.26 6.82
CA PHE A 51 -7.64 -10.17 5.45
C PHE A 51 -8.82 -9.99 4.47
N GLU A 52 -9.88 -10.77 4.61
CA GLU A 52 -11.04 -10.66 3.71
C GLU A 52 -11.77 -9.32 3.80
N VAL A 53 -11.76 -8.66 4.96
CA VAL A 53 -12.36 -7.33 5.13
C VAL A 53 -11.43 -6.25 4.56
N ILE A 54 -10.12 -6.40 4.72
CA ILE A 54 -9.16 -5.36 4.34
C ILE A 54 -8.66 -5.47 2.90
N LYS A 55 -8.72 -6.66 2.28
CA LYS A 55 -8.15 -6.93 0.94
C LYS A 55 -8.68 -5.98 -0.14
N ASP A 56 -9.91 -5.50 0.02
CA ASP A 56 -10.55 -4.56 -0.91
C ASP A 56 -10.10 -3.11 -0.66
N ASP A 57 -9.65 -2.80 0.57
CA ASP A 57 -9.14 -1.49 0.98
C ASP A 57 -7.63 -1.33 0.76
N ILE A 58 -6.90 -2.42 0.47
CA ILE A 58 -5.44 -2.42 0.31
C ILE A 58 -4.98 -2.79 -1.09
N THR A 59 -3.82 -2.26 -1.47
CA THR A 59 -3.24 -2.48 -2.80
C THR A 59 -1.73 -2.61 -2.70
N ILE A 60 -1.13 -3.42 -3.58
CA ILE A 60 0.33 -3.65 -3.68
C ILE A 60 0.89 -3.34 -5.06
N SER A 61 0.15 -3.68 -6.12
CA SER A 61 0.52 -3.49 -7.51
C SER A 61 -0.32 -2.36 -8.10
N GLY A 62 0.28 -1.18 -8.14
CA GLY A 62 -0.21 -0.07 -8.89
C GLY A 62 0.88 0.97 -8.88
N LYS A 63 1.23 1.52 -10.05
CA LYS A 63 1.75 2.89 -10.06
C LYS A 63 0.81 3.68 -9.15
N THR A 64 1.35 4.43 -8.19
CA THR A 64 0.67 5.67 -7.86
C THR A 64 0.41 6.32 -9.21
N ILE A 65 -0.86 6.34 -9.63
CA ILE A 65 -1.27 7.33 -10.60
C ILE A 65 -1.15 8.60 -9.76
N THR A 66 0.07 9.14 -9.72
CA THR A 66 0.21 10.57 -9.68
C THR A 66 -0.80 11.04 -10.70
N LYS A 67 -1.74 11.88 -10.27
CA LYS A 67 -2.36 12.81 -11.21
C LYS A 67 -1.24 13.73 -11.72
N ASN A 68 -0.25 13.18 -12.44
CA ASN A 68 0.42 13.86 -13.50
C ASN A 68 -0.67 14.04 -14.53
N LYS A 69 -1.29 15.22 -14.49
CA LYS A 69 -1.83 15.84 -15.70
C LYS A 69 -0.80 15.61 -16.80
N ASP A 70 -1.23 14.85 -17.78
CA ASP A 70 -0.87 14.91 -19.18
C ASP A 70 0.44 15.62 -19.52
N ASN A 71 1.37 14.81 -19.99
CA ASN A 71 2.29 15.10 -21.08
C ASN A 71 1.97 16.41 -21.84
N ASN A 72 2.81 17.43 -21.69
CA ASN A 72 3.25 18.15 -22.88
C ASN A 72 4.70 17.75 -23.15
N LYS A 73 4.82 16.68 -23.95
CA LYS A 73 6.05 16.28 -24.59
C LYS A 73 5.95 16.82 -26.02
N ASP A 74 6.42 18.02 -26.25
CA ASP A 74 6.97 18.37 -27.55
C ASP A 74 8.33 19.03 -27.34
N SER A 75 9.35 18.28 -27.71
CA SER A 75 10.72 18.75 -27.85
C SER A 75 10.91 19.10 -29.32
N SER A 76 11.56 20.25 -29.57
CA SER A 76 12.39 20.56 -30.76
C SER A 76 11.89 21.70 -31.66
N ASN A 77 12.62 22.81 -31.54
CA ASN A 77 13.25 23.57 -32.61
C ASN A 77 12.35 24.30 -33.63
N LYS A 78 12.28 25.63 -33.51
CA LYS A 78 11.91 26.51 -34.63
C LYS A 78 12.73 27.80 -34.66
N ARG A 79 13.69 27.77 -35.60
CA ARG A 79 14.49 28.84 -36.22
C ARG A 79 15.67 29.41 -35.44
#